data_AF-A0A1G0IH61-F1
#
_entry.id   AF-A0A1G0IH61-F1
#
_cell.length_a   1.000
_cell.length_b   1.000
_cell.length_c   1.000
_cell.angle_alpha   90.00
_cell.angle_beta   90.00
_cell.angle_gamma   90.00
#
_symmetry.space_group_name_H-M   'P 1'
#
loop_
_entity.id
_entity.type
_entity.pdbx_description
1 polymer ?
#
loop_
_entity_poly.entity_id
_entity_poly.type
_entity_poly.pdbx_seq_one_letter_code
_entity_poly.pdbx_strand_id
1 'polypeptide(L)'
;MTIKTIIAWDLGATKCAAALLDYHTETKALTCKRHINVKIRSCESLDALVSTLETALELTLSAADAICIGAAGQYKNGVVELEEGYPYRMDFARLAKEQHWPPFAILHDYSPIVCGTFTPYIDDPQHVHRLNQAAINPEGRRVALGIGTGIGLKDGILLEDGNFWLGTNEMGHIGVITPPLTEDVFVKRHQALMHFFRSEALLAENEALTFEKLLANQGMARMHAFFDRGAKHKTAEEIGDLVRDGKANETLAAFAWYTGLLVGTVQLSFMPDGGIWLSGGVVLNHPEVFSHPDFFRGIHASPAYLNLREQFPLGILCGKAHAFMGCGYYASKRLLPCGD
;
A
#
# COMPACT_ATOMS: atom_id res chain seq x y z
N MET A 1 0.02 -15.98 -31.16
CA MET A 1 -0.13 -15.63 -29.73
C MET A 1 1.06 -16.10 -28.93
N THR A 2 2.10 -15.26 -28.87
CA THR A 2 3.26 -15.50 -28.01
C THR A 2 2.91 -15.12 -26.58
N ILE A 3 3.00 -16.08 -25.67
CA ILE A 3 2.82 -15.87 -24.23
C ILE A 3 4.21 -15.72 -23.61
N LYS A 4 4.36 -14.72 -22.73
CA LYS A 4 5.56 -14.49 -21.94
C LYS A 4 5.28 -14.79 -20.48
N THR A 5 6.19 -15.46 -19.81
CA THR A 5 6.05 -15.91 -18.43
C THR A 5 6.75 -14.92 -17.51
N ILE A 6 6.01 -14.33 -16.57
CA ILE A 6 6.56 -13.38 -15.59
C ILE A 6 6.37 -13.95 -14.19
N ILE A 7 7.42 -13.92 -13.38
CA ILE A 7 7.32 -14.19 -11.95
C ILE A 7 7.27 -12.86 -11.19
N ALA A 8 6.17 -12.65 -10.47
CA ALA A 8 5.94 -11.43 -9.69
C ALA A 8 6.02 -11.72 -8.19
N TRP A 9 6.71 -10.90 -7.42
CA TRP A 9 6.80 -11.04 -5.97
C TRP A 9 6.24 -9.79 -5.26
N ASP A 10 5.61 -10.04 -4.12
CA ASP A 10 5.26 -9.07 -3.08
C ASP A 10 5.99 -9.48 -1.79
N LEU A 11 7.17 -8.90 -1.59
CA LEU A 11 8.09 -9.17 -0.49
C LEU A 11 7.88 -8.16 0.63
N GLY A 12 6.96 -8.48 1.55
CA GLY A 12 6.77 -7.73 2.78
C GLY A 12 7.83 -8.03 3.85
N ALA A 13 7.67 -7.49 5.06
CA ALA A 13 8.60 -7.70 6.17
C ALA A 13 8.59 -9.13 6.76
N THR A 14 7.42 -9.79 6.74
CA THR A 14 7.23 -11.11 7.40
C THR A 14 6.77 -12.22 6.47
N LYS A 15 6.15 -11.85 5.35
CA LYS A 15 5.60 -12.75 4.34
C LYS A 15 6.11 -12.33 2.97
N CYS A 16 6.41 -13.31 2.14
CA CYS A 16 6.68 -13.13 0.72
C CYS A 16 5.58 -13.86 -0.05
N ALA A 17 4.85 -13.13 -0.88
CA ALA A 17 3.91 -13.72 -1.81
C ALA A 17 4.54 -13.71 -3.21
N ALA A 18 4.32 -14.74 -4.01
CA ALA A 18 4.80 -14.80 -5.38
C ALA A 18 3.72 -15.35 -6.30
N ALA A 19 3.72 -14.90 -7.55
CA ALA A 19 2.79 -15.31 -8.57
C ALA A 19 3.47 -15.61 -9.90
N LEU A 20 2.93 -16.60 -10.59
CA LEU A 20 3.23 -16.91 -11.98
C LEU A 20 2.18 -16.24 -12.87
N LEU A 21 2.64 -15.37 -13.76
CA LEU A 21 1.79 -14.57 -14.65
C LEU A 21 2.05 -14.91 -16.12
N ASP A 22 0.97 -15.05 -16.88
CA ASP A 22 1.01 -15.08 -18.33
C ASP A 22 0.79 -13.66 -18.87
N TYR A 23 1.72 -13.17 -19.69
CA TYR A 23 1.57 -11.95 -20.48
C TYR A 23 1.32 -12.29 -21.94
N HIS A 24 0.13 -11.95 -22.44
CA HIS A 24 -0.27 -12.13 -23.82
C HIS A 24 0.21 -10.95 -24.66
N THR A 25 1.29 -11.12 -25.42
CA THR A 25 1.96 -10.02 -26.14
C THR A 25 1.05 -9.25 -27.11
N GLU A 26 0.12 -9.93 -27.78
CA GLU A 26 -0.81 -9.32 -28.75
C GLU A 26 -1.92 -8.51 -28.07
N THR A 27 -2.57 -9.06 -27.05
CA THR A 27 -3.68 -8.40 -26.34
C THR A 27 -3.21 -7.50 -25.21
N LYS A 28 -1.93 -7.59 -24.83
CA LYS A 28 -1.31 -6.98 -23.65
C LYS A 28 -1.99 -7.40 -22.33
N ALA A 29 -2.74 -8.50 -22.34
CA ALA A 29 -3.43 -9.00 -21.17
C ALA A 29 -2.47 -9.72 -20.23
N LEU A 30 -2.67 -9.52 -18.92
CA LEU A 30 -1.99 -10.24 -17.85
C LEU A 30 -2.97 -11.19 -17.17
N THR A 31 -2.54 -12.41 -16.87
CA THR A 31 -3.35 -13.39 -16.13
C THR A 31 -2.51 -14.05 -15.06
N CYS A 32 -3.00 -14.03 -13.81
CA CYS A 32 -2.37 -14.77 -12.72
C CYS A 32 -2.76 -16.25 -12.77
N LYS A 33 -1.78 -17.12 -13.04
CA LYS A 33 -1.99 -18.57 -13.17
C LYS A 33 -1.97 -19.27 -11.82
N ARG A 34 -1.02 -18.86 -10.98
CA ARG A 34 -0.79 -19.43 -9.67
C ARG A 34 -0.19 -18.36 -8.78
N HIS A 35 -0.52 -18.40 -7.50
CA HIS A 35 0.17 -17.61 -6.49
C HIS A 35 0.33 -18.42 -5.21
N ILE A 36 1.35 -18.06 -4.43
CA ILE A 36 1.68 -18.67 -3.15
C ILE A 36 2.04 -17.59 -2.14
N ASN A 37 1.92 -17.92 -0.85
CA ASN A 37 2.42 -17.11 0.25
C ASN A 37 3.35 -17.96 1.11
N VAL A 38 4.53 -17.43 1.41
CA VAL A 38 5.54 -18.06 2.27
C VAL A 38 5.85 -17.12 3.43
N LYS A 39 5.96 -17.66 4.65
CA LYS A 39 6.46 -16.89 5.79
C LYS A 39 7.98 -16.80 5.65
N ILE A 40 8.54 -15.59 5.63
CA ILE A 40 9.98 -15.40 5.38
C ILE A 40 10.82 -16.15 6.43
N ARG A 41 10.36 -16.17 7.68
CA ARG A 41 11.00 -16.87 8.81
C ARG A 41 10.88 -18.40 8.79
N SER A 42 10.08 -19.00 7.90
CA SER A 42 10.09 -20.45 7.72
C SER A 42 11.24 -20.93 6.81
N CYS A 43 12.02 -20.00 6.28
CA CYS A 43 13.23 -20.28 5.49
C CYS A 43 14.46 -19.77 6.26
N GLU A 44 15.62 -20.39 6.03
CA GLU A 44 16.86 -20.04 6.72
C GLU A 44 17.74 -19.05 5.92
N SER A 45 17.44 -18.87 4.62
CA SER A 45 18.17 -18.00 3.71
C SER A 45 17.29 -17.54 2.55
N LEU A 46 17.78 -16.56 1.77
CA LEU A 46 17.13 -16.13 0.53
C LEU A 46 17.06 -17.28 -0.51
N ASP A 47 18.12 -18.09 -0.59
CA ASP A 47 18.19 -19.27 -1.46
C ASP A 47 17.09 -20.28 -1.10
N ALA A 48 16.89 -20.54 0.21
CA ALA A 48 15.83 -21.43 0.68
C ALA A 48 14.43 -20.86 0.40
N LEU A 49 14.25 -19.53 0.50
CA LEU A 49 13.01 -18.86 0.13
C LEU A 49 12.73 -19.03 -1.38
N VAL A 50 13.72 -18.77 -2.24
CA VAL A 50 13.58 -18.97 -3.69
C VAL A 50 13.23 -20.41 -4.01
N SER A 51 13.94 -21.40 -3.47
CA SER A 51 13.64 -22.82 -3.72
C SER A 51 12.22 -23.20 -3.27
N THR A 52 11.74 -22.64 -2.16
CA THR A 52 10.37 -22.83 -1.68
C THR A 52 9.35 -22.24 -2.67
N LEU A 53 9.62 -21.04 -3.17
CA LEU A 53 8.77 -20.37 -4.16
C LEU A 53 8.77 -21.12 -5.50
N GLU A 54 9.93 -21.55 -6.02
CA GLU A 54 10.03 -22.32 -7.26
C GLU A 54 9.25 -23.65 -7.17
N THR A 55 9.42 -24.36 -6.06
CA THR A 55 8.70 -25.62 -5.81
C THR A 55 7.19 -25.39 -5.81
N ALA A 56 6.72 -24.36 -5.10
CA ALA A 56 5.30 -24.08 -4.98
C ALA A 56 4.68 -23.48 -6.26
N LEU A 57 5.46 -22.73 -7.04
CA LEU A 57 5.04 -22.22 -8.35
C LEU A 57 5.12 -23.29 -9.44
N GLU A 58 5.85 -24.38 -9.20
CA GLU A 58 6.21 -25.43 -10.17
C GLU A 58 6.95 -24.85 -11.39
N LEU A 59 7.79 -23.84 -11.15
CA LEU A 59 8.62 -23.19 -12.18
C LEU A 59 9.90 -22.64 -11.55
N THR A 60 11.05 -22.92 -12.16
CA THR A 60 12.31 -22.28 -11.77
C THR A 60 12.34 -20.83 -12.22
N LEU A 61 12.92 -19.94 -11.42
CA LEU A 61 13.01 -18.51 -11.72
C LEU A 61 13.79 -18.25 -13.01
N SER A 62 14.81 -19.07 -13.28
CA SER A 62 15.61 -19.03 -14.51
C SER A 62 14.83 -19.37 -15.79
N ALA A 63 13.67 -20.01 -15.68
CA ALA A 63 12.82 -20.39 -16.82
C ALA A 63 11.76 -19.33 -17.16
N ALA A 64 11.62 -18.27 -16.35
CA ALA A 64 10.74 -17.14 -16.67
C ALA A 64 11.37 -16.22 -17.73
N ASP A 65 10.55 -15.42 -18.41
CA ASP A 65 11.03 -14.38 -19.31
C ASP A 65 11.44 -13.10 -18.56
N ALA A 66 10.85 -12.84 -17.39
CA ALA A 66 11.21 -11.73 -16.52
C ALA A 66 10.78 -11.97 -15.06
N ILE A 67 11.44 -11.30 -14.12
CA ILE A 67 11.10 -11.33 -12.68
C ILE A 67 10.91 -9.89 -12.17
N CYS A 68 9.79 -9.61 -11.49
CA CYS A 68 9.58 -8.31 -10.86
C CYS A 68 9.21 -8.48 -9.40
N ILE A 69 9.97 -7.82 -8.51
CA ILE A 69 9.83 -7.94 -7.06
C ILE A 69 9.45 -6.58 -6.50
N GLY A 70 8.25 -6.45 -5.92
CA GLY A 70 7.93 -5.36 -5.00
C GLY A 70 8.45 -5.72 -3.62
N ALA A 71 9.33 -4.91 -3.04
CA ALA A 71 9.96 -5.19 -1.76
C ALA A 71 9.74 -4.06 -0.75
N ALA A 72 9.42 -4.44 0.48
CA ALA A 72 9.42 -3.54 1.61
C ALA A 72 10.88 -3.20 1.98
N GLY A 73 11.26 -1.94 1.88
CA GLY A 73 12.61 -1.48 2.15
C GLY A 73 13.34 -0.94 0.92
N GLN A 74 14.64 -0.69 1.06
CA GLN A 74 15.45 -0.05 0.04
C GLN A 74 16.34 -1.07 -0.65
N TYR A 75 16.30 -1.11 -1.99
CA TYR A 75 17.23 -1.90 -2.78
C TYR A 75 18.49 -1.10 -3.09
N LYS A 76 19.62 -1.47 -2.48
CA LYS A 76 20.92 -0.79 -2.63
C LYS A 76 22.04 -1.82 -2.73
N ASN A 77 22.98 -1.59 -3.64
CA ASN A 77 24.17 -2.43 -3.82
C ASN A 77 23.84 -3.94 -3.97
N GLY A 78 22.72 -4.25 -4.61
CA GLY A 78 22.30 -5.64 -4.85
C GLY A 78 21.55 -6.32 -3.70
N VAL A 79 21.33 -5.62 -2.58
CA VAL A 79 20.67 -6.13 -1.38
C VAL A 79 19.41 -5.32 -1.08
N VAL A 80 18.35 -5.98 -0.61
CA VAL A 80 17.19 -5.29 -0.02
C VAL A 80 17.41 -5.11 1.48
N GLU A 81 17.35 -3.87 1.94
CA GLU A 81 17.51 -3.49 3.34
C GLU A 81 16.20 -2.94 3.89
N LEU A 82 15.73 -3.53 4.98
CA LEU A 82 14.59 -3.05 5.76
C LEU A 82 15.12 -2.51 7.09
N GLU A 83 14.57 -1.40 7.59
CA GLU A 83 15.05 -0.74 8.82
C GLU A 83 15.03 -1.67 10.04
N GLU A 84 13.91 -2.39 10.24
CA GLU A 84 13.77 -3.42 11.28
C GLU A 84 14.49 -4.74 10.97
N GLY A 85 15.07 -4.84 9.76
CA GLY A 85 15.81 -5.99 9.29
C GLY A 85 14.96 -7.16 8.79
N TYR A 86 15.50 -7.87 7.80
CA TYR A 86 15.05 -9.20 7.42
C TYR A 86 15.72 -10.28 8.29
N PRO A 87 15.14 -11.48 8.44
CA PRO A 87 15.74 -12.54 9.25
C PRO A 87 17.07 -13.08 8.68
N TYR A 88 17.36 -12.81 7.41
CA TYR A 88 18.61 -13.14 6.72
C TYR A 88 18.89 -12.11 5.63
N ARG A 89 20.12 -12.11 5.11
CA ARG A 89 20.56 -11.18 4.07
C ARG A 89 19.80 -11.41 2.76
N MET A 90 19.17 -10.36 2.25
CA MET A 90 18.41 -10.36 0.99
C MET A 90 19.28 -9.98 -0.22
N ASP A 91 20.35 -10.74 -0.45
CA ASP A 91 21.33 -10.51 -1.54
C ASP A 91 20.83 -11.04 -2.89
N PHE A 92 19.91 -10.30 -3.50
CA PHE A 92 19.31 -10.68 -4.78
C PHE A 92 20.27 -10.60 -5.95
N ALA A 93 21.22 -9.65 -5.96
CA ALA A 93 22.18 -9.55 -7.06
C ALA A 93 23.12 -10.76 -7.14
N ARG A 94 23.61 -11.24 -5.99
CA ARG A 94 24.35 -12.51 -5.93
C ARG A 94 23.49 -13.64 -6.46
N LEU A 95 22.29 -13.81 -5.92
CA LEU A 95 21.46 -14.97 -6.21
C LEU A 95 21.01 -15.02 -7.68
N ALA A 96 20.61 -13.88 -8.23
CA ALA A 96 20.24 -13.75 -9.64
C ALA A 96 21.40 -14.12 -10.58
N LYS A 97 22.64 -13.76 -10.21
CA LYS A 97 23.84 -14.13 -10.98
C LYS A 97 24.12 -15.63 -10.89
N GLU A 98 24.09 -16.21 -9.69
CA GLU A 98 24.38 -17.63 -9.47
C GLU A 98 23.35 -18.55 -10.12
N GLN A 99 22.08 -18.16 -10.10
CA GLN A 99 20.97 -18.94 -10.65
C GLN A 99 20.61 -18.57 -12.10
N HIS A 100 21.36 -17.66 -12.74
CA HIS A 100 21.13 -17.22 -14.12
C HIS A 100 19.70 -16.72 -14.35
N TRP A 101 19.24 -15.82 -13.49
CA TRP A 101 17.90 -15.24 -13.64
C TRP A 101 17.77 -14.45 -14.96
N PRO A 102 16.57 -14.42 -15.55
CA PRO A 102 16.23 -13.51 -16.64
C PRO A 102 16.33 -12.03 -16.17
N PRO A 103 16.09 -11.05 -17.06
CA PRO A 103 15.95 -9.66 -16.65
C PRO A 103 15.00 -9.52 -15.45
N PHE A 104 15.50 -8.87 -14.38
CA PHE A 104 14.73 -8.68 -13.17
C PHE A 104 14.80 -7.24 -12.65
N ALA A 105 13.78 -6.84 -11.91
CA ALA A 105 13.75 -5.58 -11.18
C ALA A 105 13.28 -5.79 -9.75
N ILE A 106 13.84 -4.99 -8.85
CA ILE A 106 13.35 -4.82 -7.48
C ILE A 106 12.87 -3.39 -7.32
N LEU A 107 11.60 -3.26 -6.98
CA LEU A 107 10.89 -2.01 -6.77
C LEU A 107 10.51 -1.89 -5.30
N HIS A 108 10.16 -0.68 -4.87
CA HIS A 108 9.46 -0.50 -3.61
C HIS A 108 8.09 -1.21 -3.68
N ASP A 109 7.64 -1.84 -2.60
CA ASP A 109 6.38 -2.62 -2.52
C ASP A 109 5.10 -1.91 -3.03
N TYR A 110 4.97 -0.59 -2.84
CA TYR A 110 3.85 0.21 -3.38
C TYR A 110 3.98 0.59 -4.85
N SER A 111 5.18 0.53 -5.45
CA SER A 111 5.37 0.85 -6.87
C SER A 111 4.60 -0.11 -7.80
N PRO A 112 4.63 -1.44 -7.59
CA PRO A 112 3.72 -2.36 -8.26
C PRO A 112 2.25 -1.99 -8.06
N ILE A 113 1.84 -1.58 -6.86
CA ILE A 113 0.43 -1.22 -6.64
C ILE A 113 0.02 -0.07 -7.56
N VAL A 114 0.84 0.98 -7.69
CA VAL A 114 0.63 2.06 -8.67
C VAL A 114 0.57 1.50 -10.11
N CYS A 115 1.53 0.65 -10.50
CA CYS A 115 1.53 0.02 -11.82
C CYS A 115 0.24 -0.77 -12.10
N GLY A 116 -0.30 -1.47 -11.10
CA GLY A 116 -1.54 -2.22 -11.21
C GLY A 116 -2.73 -1.32 -11.54
N THR A 117 -2.69 -0.07 -11.08
CA THR A 117 -3.72 0.91 -11.42
C THR A 117 -3.73 1.25 -12.90
N PHE A 118 -2.59 1.20 -13.61
CA PHE A 118 -2.54 1.45 -15.06
C PHE A 118 -3.12 0.31 -15.91
N THR A 119 -3.63 -0.76 -15.29
CA THR A 119 -4.18 -1.92 -15.98
C THR A 119 -5.70 -1.97 -15.85
N PRO A 120 -6.42 -2.71 -16.72
CA PRO A 120 -7.86 -2.93 -16.58
C PRO A 120 -8.29 -3.62 -15.28
N TYR A 121 -7.34 -4.05 -14.44
CA TYR A 121 -7.60 -4.63 -13.12
C TYR A 121 -8.46 -3.71 -12.24
N ILE A 122 -8.29 -2.39 -12.34
CA ILE A 122 -9.04 -1.44 -11.51
C ILE A 122 -10.46 -1.16 -12.01
N ASP A 123 -10.80 -1.64 -13.21
CA ASP A 123 -12.13 -1.46 -13.81
C ASP A 123 -13.12 -2.53 -13.30
N ASP A 124 -12.61 -3.62 -12.72
CA ASP A 124 -13.44 -4.71 -12.19
C ASP A 124 -13.92 -4.40 -10.75
N PRO A 125 -15.25 -4.30 -10.51
CA PRO A 125 -15.81 -4.03 -9.19
C PRO A 125 -15.50 -5.10 -8.12
N GLN A 126 -15.11 -6.31 -8.51
CA GLN A 126 -14.66 -7.34 -7.57
C GLN A 126 -13.28 -7.00 -6.98
N HIS A 127 -12.50 -6.20 -7.70
CA HIS A 127 -11.13 -5.86 -7.34
C HIS A 127 -11.04 -4.48 -6.70
N VAL A 128 -12.00 -3.59 -6.99
CA VAL A 128 -12.01 -2.21 -6.50
C VAL A 128 -13.38 -1.80 -5.96
N HIS A 129 -13.42 -1.38 -4.70
CA HIS A 129 -14.58 -0.72 -4.11
C HIS A 129 -14.46 0.80 -4.25
N ARG A 130 -15.28 1.40 -5.11
CA ARG A 130 -15.28 2.85 -5.37
C ARG A 130 -15.96 3.60 -4.22
N LEU A 131 -15.26 4.54 -3.61
CA LEU A 131 -15.77 5.42 -2.53
C LEU A 131 -16.45 6.68 -3.08
N ASN A 132 -16.24 7.00 -4.36
CA ASN A 132 -16.97 8.03 -5.08
C ASN A 132 -17.15 7.66 -6.57
N GLN A 133 -17.98 8.43 -7.28
CA GLN A 133 -18.32 8.21 -8.69
C GLN A 133 -17.50 9.08 -9.66
N ALA A 134 -16.38 9.64 -9.22
CA ALA A 134 -15.53 10.49 -10.04
C ALA A 134 -14.91 9.72 -11.22
N ALA A 135 -14.82 10.35 -12.39
CA ALA A 135 -14.19 9.72 -13.56
C ALA A 135 -12.66 9.69 -13.40
N ILE A 136 -12.04 8.58 -13.82
CA ILE A 136 -10.58 8.43 -13.81
C ILE A 136 -10.02 9.16 -15.03
N ASN A 137 -9.12 10.14 -14.81
CA ASN A 137 -8.29 10.64 -15.90
C ASN A 137 -7.24 9.55 -16.24
N PRO A 138 -7.24 8.95 -17.45
CA PRO A 138 -6.32 7.86 -17.79
C PRO A 138 -4.84 8.23 -17.64
N GLU A 139 -4.51 9.48 -17.95
CA GLU A 139 -3.15 10.07 -17.89
C GLU A 139 -2.94 10.87 -16.59
N GLY A 140 -3.96 10.92 -15.74
CA GLY A 140 -3.90 11.61 -14.47
C GLY A 140 -2.94 10.96 -13.49
N ARG A 141 -2.46 11.74 -12.52
CA ARG A 141 -1.59 11.21 -11.47
C ARG A 141 -2.37 10.22 -10.60
N ARG A 142 -1.81 9.05 -10.38
CA ARG A 142 -2.38 7.98 -9.56
C ARG A 142 -1.55 7.79 -8.31
N VAL A 143 -2.23 7.59 -7.19
CA VAL A 143 -1.59 7.35 -5.89
C VAL A 143 -2.05 6.01 -5.35
N ALA A 144 -1.12 5.14 -5.01
CA ALA A 144 -1.38 3.99 -4.15
C ALA A 144 -1.04 4.38 -2.72
N LEU A 145 -2.01 4.29 -1.82
CA LEU A 145 -1.85 4.62 -0.41
C LEU A 145 -2.31 3.43 0.42
N GLY A 146 -1.40 2.78 1.14
CA GLY A 146 -1.79 1.67 2.00
C GLY A 146 -1.58 1.94 3.47
N ILE A 147 -2.50 1.40 4.26
CA ILE A 147 -2.48 1.46 5.72
C ILE A 147 -2.50 0.03 6.25
N GLY A 148 -1.45 -0.36 6.96
CA GLY A 148 -1.22 -1.71 7.45
C GLY A 148 -0.33 -1.70 8.69
N THR A 149 0.73 -2.48 8.68
CA THR A 149 1.79 -2.40 9.71
C THR A 149 2.54 -1.07 9.70
N GLY A 150 2.58 -0.40 8.55
CA GLY A 150 3.01 0.98 8.37
C GLY A 150 2.06 1.71 7.43
N ILE A 151 2.42 2.93 7.03
CA ILE A 151 1.77 3.65 5.94
C ILE A 151 2.76 3.75 4.78
N GLY A 152 2.39 3.16 3.64
CA GLY A 152 3.18 3.30 2.43
C GLY A 152 2.41 4.07 1.37
N LEU A 153 3.12 4.90 0.63
CA LEU A 153 2.57 5.65 -0.48
C LEU A 153 3.57 5.69 -1.62
N LYS A 154 3.10 5.47 -2.84
CA LYS A 154 3.82 5.80 -4.07
C LYS A 154 2.83 6.39 -5.07
N ASP A 155 3.33 7.20 -5.98
CA ASP A 155 2.56 7.83 -7.03
C ASP A 155 3.15 7.53 -8.41
N GLY A 156 2.37 7.77 -9.45
CA GLY A 156 2.84 7.60 -10.82
C GLY A 156 1.90 8.23 -11.84
N ILE A 157 2.40 8.34 -13.06
CA ILE A 157 1.69 8.94 -14.19
C ILE A 157 1.89 8.03 -15.40
N LEU A 158 0.80 7.72 -16.11
CA LEU A 158 0.84 7.08 -17.42
C LEU A 158 0.97 8.18 -18.48
N LEU A 159 1.96 8.04 -19.35
CA LEU A 159 2.24 8.98 -20.43
C LEU A 159 1.50 8.56 -21.70
N GLU A 160 1.22 9.52 -22.59
CA GLU A 160 0.50 9.30 -23.86
C GLU A 160 1.12 8.20 -24.75
N ASP A 161 2.45 8.06 -24.70
CA ASP A 161 3.20 7.05 -25.46
C ASP A 161 3.12 5.63 -24.84
N GLY A 162 2.41 5.47 -23.73
CA GLY A 162 2.27 4.22 -23.00
C GLY A 162 3.45 3.86 -22.10
N ASN A 163 4.44 4.77 -21.94
CA ASN A 163 5.40 4.74 -20.85
C ASN A 163 4.76 5.28 -19.56
N PHE A 164 5.49 5.16 -18.46
CA PHE A 164 5.03 5.67 -17.18
C PHE A 164 6.20 6.16 -16.33
N TRP A 165 5.90 7.10 -15.46
CA TRP A 165 6.80 7.59 -14.40
C TRP A 165 6.28 7.11 -13.05
N LEU A 166 7.20 6.77 -12.15
CA LEU A 166 6.92 6.40 -10.76
C LEU A 166 7.66 7.36 -9.83
N GLY A 167 6.94 7.91 -8.86
CA GLY A 167 7.49 8.78 -7.84
C GLY A 167 8.21 8.02 -6.72
N THR A 168 9.08 8.74 -6.04
CA THR A 168 9.76 8.30 -4.82
C THR A 168 9.35 9.23 -3.69
N ASN A 169 8.81 8.68 -2.60
CA ASN A 169 8.42 9.44 -1.42
C ASN A 169 8.25 8.49 -0.23
N GLU A 170 8.28 9.01 0.99
CA GLU A 170 7.98 8.25 2.23
C GLU A 170 6.89 8.97 3.03
N MET A 171 5.76 9.25 2.38
CA MET A 171 4.68 10.07 2.93
C MET A 171 4.08 9.50 4.23
N GLY A 172 4.25 8.20 4.51
CA GLY A 172 3.79 7.60 5.77
C GLY A 172 4.37 8.26 7.02
N HIS A 173 5.58 8.79 6.93
CA HIS A 173 6.25 9.48 8.04
C HIS A 173 5.90 10.97 8.15
N ILE A 174 4.95 11.48 7.34
CA ILE A 174 4.51 12.85 7.46
C ILE A 174 3.77 13.08 8.78
N GLY A 175 4.02 14.24 9.38
CA GLY A 175 3.32 14.71 10.57
C GLY A 175 1.82 14.88 10.31
N VAL A 176 1.01 14.63 11.34
CA VAL A 176 -0.39 15.03 11.37
C VAL A 176 -0.45 16.54 11.38
N ILE A 177 -1.13 17.10 10.38
CA ILE A 177 -1.29 18.55 10.25
C ILE A 177 -2.52 19.02 11.02
N THR A 178 -2.45 20.23 11.57
CA THR A 178 -3.65 20.96 11.99
C THR A 178 -4.38 21.42 10.73
N PRO A 179 -5.60 20.93 10.45
CA PRO A 179 -6.32 21.34 9.26
C PRO A 179 -6.73 22.82 9.33
N PRO A 180 -6.74 23.55 8.20
CA PRO A 180 -7.06 24.98 8.18
C PRO A 180 -8.56 25.29 8.41
N LEU A 181 -9.45 24.30 8.25
CA LEU A 181 -10.88 24.45 8.52
C LEU A 181 -11.43 23.18 9.17
N THR A 182 -11.78 23.23 10.45
CA THR A 182 -12.46 22.10 11.09
C THR A 182 -13.29 22.55 12.28
N GLU A 183 -14.28 21.75 12.65
CA GLU A 183 -15.12 22.03 13.82
C GLU A 183 -14.30 21.95 15.12
N ASP A 184 -14.66 22.78 16.11
CA ASP A 184 -13.97 22.86 17.41
C ASP A 184 -13.80 21.50 18.09
N VAL A 185 -14.76 20.59 17.92
CA VAL A 185 -14.72 19.23 18.49
C VAL A 185 -13.49 18.46 18.00
N PHE A 186 -13.11 18.61 16.73
CA PHE A 186 -11.97 17.92 16.15
C PHE A 186 -10.65 18.51 16.61
N VAL A 187 -10.55 19.84 16.69
CA VAL A 187 -9.37 20.53 17.24
C VAL A 187 -9.14 20.13 18.69
N LYS A 188 -10.20 20.18 19.52
CA LYS A 188 -10.13 19.80 20.94
C LYS A 188 -9.74 18.32 21.10
N ARG A 189 -10.32 17.42 20.29
CA ARG A 189 -9.94 16.01 20.29
C ARG A 189 -8.48 15.80 19.90
N HIS A 190 -7.99 16.49 18.87
CA HIS A 190 -6.59 16.40 18.44
C HIS A 190 -5.64 16.85 19.55
N GLN A 191 -5.90 18.00 20.17
CA GLN A 191 -5.10 18.51 21.30
C GLN A 191 -5.13 17.56 22.50
N ALA A 192 -6.30 17.01 22.84
CA ALA A 192 -6.45 16.06 23.94
C ALA A 192 -5.71 14.74 23.64
N LEU A 193 -5.75 14.25 22.41
CA LEU A 193 -5.04 13.05 21.99
C LEU A 193 -3.52 13.26 22.02
N MET A 194 -3.02 14.41 21.56
CA MET A 194 -1.61 14.80 21.68
C MET A 194 -1.14 14.81 23.14
N HIS A 195 -1.94 15.42 24.03
CA HIS A 195 -1.64 15.43 25.46
C HIS A 195 -1.63 14.01 26.04
N PHE A 196 -2.64 13.19 25.70
CA PHE A 196 -2.72 11.80 26.13
C PHE A 196 -1.50 10.99 25.67
N PHE A 197 -1.10 11.09 24.40
CA PHE A 197 0.03 10.33 23.86
C PHE A 197 1.35 10.71 24.55
N ARG A 198 1.54 11.99 24.90
CA ARG A 198 2.68 12.42 25.71
C ARG A 198 2.59 11.88 27.14
N SER A 199 1.42 11.93 27.77
CA SER A 199 1.23 11.43 29.14
C SER A 199 1.46 9.91 29.27
N GLU A 200 1.24 9.17 28.19
CA GLU A 200 1.46 7.72 28.12
C GLU A 200 2.86 7.35 27.58
N ALA A 201 3.75 8.33 27.41
CA ALA A 201 5.09 8.16 26.82
C ALA A 201 5.08 7.51 25.40
N LEU A 202 3.98 7.66 24.67
CA LEU A 202 3.86 7.25 23.26
C LEU A 202 4.46 8.28 22.30
N LEU A 203 4.63 9.52 22.74
CA LEU A 203 5.35 10.59 22.04
C LEU A 203 6.33 11.24 23.00
N ALA A 204 7.56 11.47 22.54
CA ALA A 204 8.49 12.32 23.29
C ALA A 204 8.00 13.79 23.30
N GLU A 205 8.49 14.59 24.25
CA GLU A 205 8.04 15.97 24.48
C GLU A 205 8.07 16.83 23.20
N ASN A 206 9.15 16.69 22.42
CA ASN A 206 9.39 17.43 21.17
C ASN A 206 9.08 16.60 19.89
N GLU A 207 8.50 15.41 20.02
CA GLU A 207 8.13 14.58 18.87
C GLU A 207 6.78 15.04 18.30
N ALA A 208 6.74 15.23 16.98
CA ALA A 208 5.48 15.47 16.27
C ALA A 208 4.73 14.14 16.07
N LEU A 209 3.41 14.17 16.18
CA LEU A 209 2.59 13.01 15.85
C LEU A 209 2.57 12.79 14.34
N THR A 210 2.77 11.55 13.89
CA THR A 210 2.67 11.15 12.48
C THR A 210 1.38 10.40 12.21
N PHE A 211 0.93 10.40 10.95
CA PHE A 211 -0.22 9.60 10.55
C PHE A 211 0.02 8.10 10.80
N GLU A 212 1.23 7.61 10.55
CA GLU A 212 1.58 6.21 10.81
C GLU A 212 1.38 5.81 12.27
N LYS A 213 1.76 6.68 13.23
CA LYS A 213 1.60 6.38 14.66
C LYS A 213 0.12 6.25 15.08
N LEU A 214 -0.78 6.94 14.37
CA LEU A 214 -2.23 6.94 14.58
C LEU A 214 -2.96 5.83 13.84
N LEU A 215 -2.59 5.56 12.60
CA LEU A 215 -3.41 4.78 11.66
C LEU A 215 -2.83 3.39 11.36
N ALA A 216 -1.54 3.17 11.58
CA ALA A 216 -0.90 1.88 11.30
C ALA A 216 -0.67 1.06 12.58
N ASN A 217 -0.55 -0.26 12.40
CA ASN A 217 -0.22 -1.21 13.46
C ASN A 217 -1.11 -1.03 14.71
N GLN A 218 -0.52 -0.69 15.86
CA GLN A 218 -1.23 -0.46 17.12
C GLN A 218 -1.98 0.89 17.17
N GLY A 219 -2.03 1.65 16.09
CA GLY A 219 -2.63 2.97 16.01
C GLY A 219 -4.09 3.01 16.50
N MET A 220 -4.92 2.07 16.03
CA MET A 220 -6.32 1.97 16.47
C MET A 220 -6.42 1.64 17.97
N ALA A 221 -5.58 0.76 18.50
CA ALA A 221 -5.57 0.43 19.92
C ALA A 221 -5.10 1.61 20.79
N ARG A 222 -4.05 2.32 20.37
CA ARG A 222 -3.58 3.56 21.03
C ARG A 222 -4.67 4.62 21.03
N MET A 223 -5.40 4.75 19.92
CA MET A 223 -6.53 5.68 19.81
C MET A 223 -7.71 5.26 20.69
N HIS A 224 -8.01 3.97 20.79
CA HIS A 224 -9.06 3.50 21.68
C HIS A 224 -8.73 3.72 23.16
N ALA A 225 -7.47 3.53 23.55
CA ALA A 225 -7.00 3.77 24.91
C ALA A 225 -7.21 5.22 25.40
N PHE A 226 -7.35 6.18 24.48
CA PHE A 226 -7.75 7.56 24.80
C PHE A 226 -9.20 7.65 25.28
N PHE A 227 -10.10 6.83 24.72
CA PHE A 227 -11.53 6.79 25.07
C PHE A 227 -11.82 5.84 26.23
N ASP A 228 -11.09 4.73 26.31
CA ASP A 228 -11.17 3.75 27.41
C ASP A 228 -9.77 3.41 27.93
N ARG A 229 -9.40 4.00 29.07
CA ARG A 229 -8.09 3.73 29.70
C ARG A 229 -7.93 2.28 30.16
N GLY A 230 -9.03 1.55 30.41
CA GLY A 230 -9.00 0.13 30.77
C GLY A 230 -8.51 -0.77 29.63
N ALA A 231 -8.57 -0.27 28.39
CA ALA A 231 -8.18 -1.00 27.19
C ALA A 231 -6.70 -0.86 26.82
N LYS A 232 -5.86 -0.22 27.63
CA LYS A 232 -4.45 0.11 27.32
C LYS A 232 -3.60 -1.09 26.86
N HIS A 233 -3.93 -2.31 27.32
CA HIS A 233 -3.19 -3.53 27.00
C HIS A 233 -3.81 -4.37 25.87
N LYS A 234 -4.92 -3.92 25.28
CA LYS A 234 -5.56 -4.60 24.16
C LYS A 234 -4.78 -4.39 22.87
N THR A 235 -4.78 -5.40 22.02
CA THR A 235 -4.18 -5.39 20.70
C THR A 235 -5.05 -4.65 19.69
N ALA A 236 -4.46 -4.20 18.58
CA ALA A 236 -5.21 -3.65 17.45
C ALA A 236 -6.30 -4.58 16.92
N GLU A 237 -6.09 -5.91 16.96
CA GLU A 237 -7.08 -6.89 16.52
C GLU A 237 -8.30 -6.93 17.46
N GLU A 238 -8.08 -6.99 18.77
CA GLU A 238 -9.17 -6.95 19.77
C GLU A 238 -9.97 -5.65 19.73
N ILE A 239 -9.31 -4.51 19.52
CA ILE A 239 -9.99 -3.22 19.34
C ILE A 239 -10.72 -3.19 18.00
N GLY A 240 -10.13 -3.77 16.97
CA GLY A 240 -10.77 -3.91 15.67
C GLY A 240 -12.07 -4.71 15.73
N ASP A 241 -12.13 -5.78 16.55
CA ASP A 241 -13.37 -6.52 16.80
C ASP A 241 -14.43 -5.64 17.47
N LEU A 242 -14.05 -4.84 18.47
CA LEU A 242 -14.98 -3.90 19.12
C LEU A 242 -15.53 -2.86 18.15
N VAL A 243 -14.69 -2.35 17.23
CA VAL A 243 -15.11 -1.41 16.19
C VAL A 243 -16.11 -2.06 15.23
N ARG A 244 -15.81 -3.26 14.73
CA ARG A 244 -16.71 -4.02 13.84
C ARG A 244 -18.03 -4.39 14.52
N ASP A 245 -18.00 -4.67 15.83
CA ASP A 245 -19.18 -4.94 16.66
C ASP A 245 -19.98 -3.68 17.02
N GLY A 246 -19.54 -2.47 16.64
CA GLY A 246 -20.21 -1.22 16.99
C GLY A 246 -20.08 -0.82 18.47
N LYS A 247 -19.10 -1.39 19.18
CA LYS A 247 -18.85 -1.17 20.62
C LYS A 247 -17.77 -0.11 20.89
N ALA A 248 -17.18 0.48 19.84
CA ALA A 248 -16.12 1.48 19.94
C ALA A 248 -16.36 2.66 18.97
N ASN A 249 -17.55 3.28 19.04
CA ASN A 249 -17.99 4.30 18.09
C ASN A 249 -17.11 5.56 18.08
N GLU A 250 -16.64 6.01 19.25
CA GLU A 250 -15.74 7.16 19.37
C GLU A 250 -14.38 6.88 18.72
N THR A 251 -13.91 5.63 18.81
CA THR A 251 -12.68 5.18 18.15
C THR A 251 -12.88 5.15 16.64
N LEU A 252 -13.98 4.57 16.16
CA LEU A 252 -14.32 4.56 14.73
C LEU A 252 -14.38 5.98 14.16
N ALA A 253 -15.09 6.89 14.84
CA ALA A 253 -15.23 8.28 14.42
C ALA A 253 -13.89 9.02 14.36
N ALA A 254 -13.04 8.83 15.39
CA ALA A 254 -11.71 9.43 15.41
C ALA A 254 -10.80 8.85 14.32
N PHE A 255 -10.82 7.53 14.15
CA PHE A 255 -10.01 6.84 13.16
C PHE A 255 -10.40 7.28 11.75
N ALA A 256 -11.70 7.28 11.44
CA ALA A 256 -12.25 7.78 10.18
C ALA A 256 -11.83 9.21 9.88
N TRP A 257 -11.92 10.11 10.87
CA TRP A 257 -11.51 11.50 10.68
C TRP A 257 -10.01 11.62 10.32
N TYR A 258 -9.12 10.92 11.03
CA TYR A 258 -7.69 10.96 10.74
C TYR A 258 -7.33 10.28 9.42
N THR A 259 -8.01 9.19 9.06
CA THR A 259 -7.86 8.58 7.72
C THR A 259 -8.32 9.56 6.64
N GLY A 260 -9.40 10.29 6.87
CA GLY A 260 -9.88 11.35 5.99
C GLY A 260 -8.89 12.50 5.85
N LEU A 261 -8.30 12.96 6.95
CA LEU A 261 -7.25 13.98 6.93
C LEU A 261 -6.02 13.54 6.11
N LEU A 262 -5.60 12.28 6.24
CA LEU A 262 -4.51 11.74 5.44
C LEU A 262 -4.86 11.76 3.95
N VAL A 263 -6.05 11.28 3.58
CA VAL A 263 -6.53 11.30 2.19
C VAL A 263 -6.59 12.74 1.67
N GLY A 264 -7.15 13.69 2.42
CA GLY A 264 -7.18 15.11 2.05
C GLY A 264 -5.79 15.73 1.88
N THR A 265 -4.84 15.35 2.75
CA THR A 265 -3.42 15.76 2.64
C THR A 265 -2.78 15.22 1.36
N VAL A 266 -3.08 13.97 1.00
CA VAL A 266 -2.61 13.34 -0.24
C VAL A 266 -3.25 14.00 -1.47
N GLN A 267 -4.55 14.32 -1.44
CA GLN A 267 -5.21 15.03 -2.52
C GLN A 267 -4.53 16.37 -2.83
N LEU A 268 -4.16 17.13 -1.79
CA LEU A 268 -3.48 18.43 -1.97
C LEU A 268 -2.01 18.28 -2.39
N SER A 269 -1.31 17.28 -1.87
CA SER A 269 0.11 17.05 -2.17
C SER A 269 0.33 16.59 -3.62
N PHE A 270 -0.59 15.78 -4.16
CA PHE A 270 -0.39 15.11 -5.44
C PHE A 270 -1.35 15.57 -6.54
N MET A 271 -2.47 16.21 -6.21
CA MET A 271 -3.55 16.54 -7.14
C MET A 271 -3.93 15.35 -8.06
N PRO A 272 -4.27 14.17 -7.51
CA PRO A 272 -4.34 12.91 -8.25
C PRO A 272 -5.68 12.74 -8.98
N ASP A 273 -5.82 13.39 -10.13
CA ASP A 273 -6.98 13.24 -11.03
C ASP A 273 -7.07 11.85 -11.70
N GLY A 274 -6.01 11.04 -11.63
CA GLY A 274 -6.03 9.61 -11.93
C GLY A 274 -6.43 8.72 -10.73
N GLY A 275 -6.61 9.33 -9.55
CA GLY A 275 -7.21 8.73 -8.37
C GLY A 275 -6.27 8.32 -7.24
N ILE A 276 -6.87 8.12 -6.07
CA ILE A 276 -6.24 7.56 -4.87
C ILE A 276 -6.82 6.16 -4.63
N TRP A 277 -5.93 5.18 -4.57
CA TRP A 277 -6.25 3.77 -4.44
C TRP A 277 -5.73 3.25 -3.10
N LEU A 278 -6.66 3.08 -2.17
CA LEU A 278 -6.41 2.67 -0.80
C LEU A 278 -6.15 1.16 -0.73
N SER A 279 -5.15 0.73 0.03
CA SER A 279 -4.83 -0.70 0.21
C SER A 279 -4.34 -1.00 1.63
N GLY A 280 -3.93 -2.24 1.88
CA GLY A 280 -3.35 -2.66 3.15
C GLY A 280 -4.37 -3.23 4.14
N GLY A 281 -3.85 -3.96 5.13
CA GLY A 281 -4.68 -4.77 6.04
C GLY A 281 -5.63 -3.95 6.91
N VAL A 282 -5.25 -2.75 7.34
CA VAL A 282 -6.13 -1.89 8.15
C VAL A 282 -7.32 -1.41 7.31
N VAL A 283 -7.07 -0.98 6.07
CA VAL A 283 -8.12 -0.57 5.13
C VAL A 283 -9.11 -1.71 4.88
N LEU A 284 -8.60 -2.92 4.60
CA LEU A 284 -9.44 -4.06 4.24
C LEU A 284 -10.22 -4.65 5.42
N ASN A 285 -9.69 -4.57 6.64
CA ASN A 285 -10.34 -5.12 7.84
C ASN A 285 -11.34 -4.17 8.49
N HIS A 286 -11.37 -2.90 8.06
CA HIS A 286 -12.20 -1.84 8.61
C HIS A 286 -12.95 -1.02 7.54
N PRO A 287 -13.73 -1.66 6.65
CA PRO A 287 -14.50 -0.96 5.63
C PRO A 287 -15.46 0.10 6.22
N GLU A 288 -15.93 -0.10 7.46
CA GLU A 288 -16.80 0.82 8.18
C GLU A 288 -16.21 2.24 8.31
N VAL A 289 -14.88 2.35 8.39
CA VAL A 289 -14.16 3.63 8.46
C VAL A 289 -14.49 4.53 7.27
N PHE A 290 -14.58 3.96 6.08
CA PHE A 290 -14.79 4.72 4.83
C PHE A 290 -16.26 5.06 4.58
N SER A 291 -17.17 4.39 5.27
CA SER A 291 -18.59 4.72 5.28
C SER A 291 -18.96 5.74 6.36
N HIS A 292 -18.10 5.95 7.35
CA HIS A 292 -18.36 6.86 8.46
C HIS A 292 -18.31 8.33 8.01
N PRO A 293 -19.27 9.19 8.38
CA PRO A 293 -19.32 10.59 7.92
C PRO A 293 -18.05 11.40 8.20
N ASP A 294 -17.39 11.13 9.33
CA ASP A 294 -16.16 11.82 9.72
C ASP A 294 -14.99 11.60 8.75
N PHE A 295 -15.01 10.52 7.95
CA PHE A 295 -14.02 10.31 6.90
C PHE A 295 -14.01 11.46 5.90
N PHE A 296 -15.17 11.81 5.34
CA PHE A 296 -15.26 12.95 4.43
C PHE A 296 -15.08 14.29 5.16
N ARG A 297 -15.50 14.42 6.43
CA ARG A 297 -15.17 15.63 7.21
C ARG A 297 -13.67 15.83 7.35
N GLY A 298 -12.89 14.76 7.49
CA GLY A 298 -11.43 14.80 7.46
C GLY A 298 -10.88 15.25 6.11
N ILE A 299 -11.38 14.69 5.00
CA ILE A 299 -10.98 15.09 3.64
C ILE A 299 -11.28 16.57 3.38
N HIS A 300 -12.43 17.06 3.88
CA HIS A 300 -12.92 18.41 3.65
C HIS A 300 -12.36 19.42 4.65
N ALA A 301 -11.51 18.98 5.59
CA ALA A 301 -10.94 19.85 6.61
C ALA A 301 -9.92 20.88 6.05
N SER A 302 -9.58 20.76 4.77
CA SER A 302 -8.98 21.84 4.01
C SER A 302 -10.00 22.40 3.01
N PRO A 303 -10.23 23.72 2.93
CA PRO A 303 -11.12 24.30 1.92
C PRO A 303 -10.42 24.48 0.56
N ALA A 304 -9.08 24.38 0.53
CA ALA A 304 -8.30 24.63 -0.69
C ALA A 304 -8.71 23.65 -1.80
N TYR A 305 -9.10 24.20 -2.95
CA TYR A 305 -9.51 23.46 -4.14
C TYR A 305 -10.55 22.36 -3.89
N LEU A 306 -11.42 22.48 -2.87
CA LEU A 306 -12.33 21.41 -2.46
C LEU A 306 -13.22 20.91 -3.61
N ASN A 307 -13.84 21.84 -4.37
CA ASN A 307 -14.67 21.49 -5.53
C ASN A 307 -13.93 20.65 -6.58
N LEU A 308 -12.61 20.84 -6.73
CA LEU A 308 -11.78 20.04 -7.64
C LEU A 308 -11.42 18.70 -6.98
N ARG A 309 -11.02 18.71 -5.70
CA ARG A 309 -10.60 17.51 -4.99
C ARG A 309 -11.71 16.49 -4.79
N GLU A 310 -12.97 16.93 -4.67
CA GLU A 310 -14.14 16.05 -4.65
C GLU A 310 -14.32 15.27 -5.96
N GLN A 311 -13.71 15.73 -7.05
CA GLN A 311 -13.72 15.08 -8.37
C GLN A 311 -12.54 14.12 -8.57
N PHE A 312 -11.65 13.94 -7.59
CA PHE A 312 -10.60 12.94 -7.71
C PHE A 312 -11.15 11.55 -7.42
N PRO A 313 -10.91 10.54 -8.28
CA PRO A 313 -11.32 9.18 -8.01
C PRO A 313 -10.77 8.68 -6.68
N LEU A 314 -11.60 8.02 -5.90
CA LEU A 314 -11.22 7.43 -4.63
C LEU A 314 -11.79 6.01 -4.55
N GLY A 315 -10.95 5.05 -4.22
CA GLY A 315 -11.37 3.65 -4.10
C GLY A 315 -10.44 2.81 -3.24
N ILE A 316 -10.92 1.64 -2.85
CA ILE A 316 -10.18 0.63 -2.09
C ILE A 316 -9.87 -0.56 -3.01
N LEU A 317 -8.61 -0.98 -3.05
CA LEU A 317 -8.15 -2.16 -3.77
C LEU A 317 -8.42 -3.42 -2.93
N CYS A 318 -9.55 -4.07 -3.19
CA CYS A 318 -10.01 -5.27 -2.48
C CYS A 318 -9.40 -6.57 -3.02
N GLY A 319 -9.07 -6.61 -4.31
CA GLY A 319 -8.55 -7.81 -4.95
C GLY A 319 -7.12 -8.13 -4.50
N LYS A 320 -6.78 -9.41 -4.34
CA LYS A 320 -5.49 -9.86 -3.77
C LYS A 320 -4.32 -9.86 -4.75
N ALA A 321 -4.57 -9.67 -6.04
CA ALA A 321 -3.55 -9.80 -7.08
C ALA A 321 -2.98 -8.46 -7.56
N HIS A 322 -3.41 -7.32 -7.02
CA HIS A 322 -3.05 -5.99 -7.52
C HIS A 322 -1.53 -5.77 -7.59
N ALA A 323 -0.78 -6.19 -6.57
CA ALA A 323 0.67 -6.11 -6.55
C ALA A 323 1.30 -6.98 -7.66
N PHE A 324 0.81 -8.21 -7.85
CA PHE A 324 1.30 -9.09 -8.91
C PHE A 324 0.99 -8.53 -10.29
N MET A 325 -0.23 -8.07 -10.53
CA MET A 325 -0.65 -7.47 -11.80
C MET A 325 0.20 -6.24 -12.12
N GLY A 326 0.52 -5.44 -11.11
CA GLY A 326 1.44 -4.31 -11.22
C GLY A 326 2.88 -4.69 -11.54
N CYS A 327 3.41 -5.72 -10.88
CA CYS A 327 4.72 -6.30 -11.20
C CYS A 327 4.75 -6.82 -12.65
N GLY A 328 3.69 -7.53 -13.08
CA GLY A 328 3.52 -7.99 -14.45
C GLY A 328 3.50 -6.83 -15.44
N TYR A 329 2.76 -5.76 -15.13
CA TYR A 329 2.71 -4.56 -15.96
C TYR A 329 4.09 -3.90 -16.08
N TYR A 330 4.79 -3.70 -14.96
CA TYR A 330 6.14 -3.14 -14.96
C TYR A 330 7.10 -4.00 -15.81
N ALA A 331 7.13 -5.31 -15.58
CA ALA A 331 7.99 -6.23 -16.31
C ALA A 331 7.68 -6.22 -17.81
N SER A 332 6.40 -6.21 -18.20
CA SER A 332 5.99 -6.17 -19.61
C SER A 332 6.46 -4.92 -20.36
N LYS A 333 6.71 -3.82 -19.63
CA LYS A 333 7.11 -2.53 -20.17
C LYS A 333 8.60 -2.23 -20.05
N ARG A 334 9.29 -2.82 -19.06
CA ARG A 334 10.67 -2.44 -18.69
C ARG A 334 11.66 -3.59 -18.77
N LEU A 335 11.21 -4.84 -18.75
CA LEU A 335 12.08 -6.02 -18.65
C LEU A 335 11.97 -6.95 -19.85
N LEU A 336 10.75 -7.12 -20.39
CA LEU A 336 10.58 -7.86 -21.63
C LEU A 336 11.11 -7.03 -22.80
N PRO A 337 11.79 -7.66 -23.78
CA PRO A 337 12.21 -6.97 -24.99
C PRO A 337 10.98 -6.40 -25.71
N CYS A 338 11.08 -5.16 -26.20
CA CYS A 338 10.12 -4.65 -27.17
C CYS A 338 10.13 -5.63 -28.35
N GLY A 339 8.96 -6.17 -28.73
CA GLY A 339 8.87 -6.99 -29.93
C GLY A 339 9.40 -6.21 -31.12
N ASP A 340 10.26 -6.85 -31.91
CA ASP A 340 10.76 -6.32 -33.20
C ASP A 340 9.61 -6.03 -34.18
#